data_AF-A0A945FZA5-F1
#
_entry.id   AF-A0A945FZA5-F1
#
_cell.length_a   1.000
_cell.length_b   1.000
_cell.length_c   1.000
_cell.angle_alpha   90.00
_cell.angle_beta   90.00
_cell.angle_gamma   90.00
#
_symmetry.space_group_name_H-M   'P 1'
#
loop_
_entity.id
_entity.type
_entity.pdbx_description
1 polymer ?
#
loop_
_entity_poly.entity_id
_entity_poly.type
_entity_poly.pdbx_seq_one_letter_code
_entity_poly.pdbx_strand_id
1 'polypeptide(L)'
;MFSLYFIYLSLFKPLGKISDIIRNISSGELQQQIEIRSENEIGNLFLTAKIIQARLKTVIGQISESSINVSVNADSLSQAGNESFMQMSSQLNETQSVASAISQMTSAIEEVAGNTASVSTETEDAMQEAEKNITLVNQLNITITRLVDEVENSSNVIATLNAKSTDISSIIESINSIAEQTNLLALNAAIEAARAGEQGRGFAVVADEVRTLAVRTQDATREITDVIASLQTEVKNAIHVMDKGQKQAVAATDQTLETIKSLDSIRTAINKINDKSTVIASATTQQSASSKEISETILNISRMASETLDSAQITSETGERLNQNADKMLQQFTMFDIGIDINSAKTKAQDDLQQQNKSTSTEDADVFF
;
A
#
# COMPACT_ATOMS: atom_id res chain seq x y z
N MET A 1 86.05 -68.27 -49.25
CA MET A 1 84.73 -67.77 -49.69
C MET A 1 83.64 -67.98 -48.64
N PHE A 2 83.54 -69.17 -48.01
CA PHE A 2 82.56 -69.45 -46.95
C PHE A 2 82.68 -68.56 -45.70
N SER A 3 83.88 -68.18 -45.26
CA SER A 3 84.08 -67.29 -44.09
C SER A 3 83.56 -65.87 -44.32
N LEU A 4 83.79 -65.29 -45.50
CA LEU A 4 83.27 -63.98 -45.91
C LEU A 4 81.74 -64.00 -46.05
N TYR A 5 81.18 -65.10 -46.57
CA TYR A 5 79.73 -65.29 -46.65
C TYR A 5 79.10 -65.45 -45.26
N PHE A 6 79.77 -66.14 -44.34
CA PHE A 6 79.33 -66.29 -42.94
C PHE A 6 79.39 -64.97 -42.17
N ILE A 7 80.44 -64.17 -42.37
CA ILE A 7 80.54 -62.79 -41.84
C ILE A 7 79.42 -61.90 -42.41
N TYR A 8 79.15 -61.99 -43.71
CA TYR A 8 78.05 -61.25 -44.35
C TYR A 8 76.68 -61.64 -43.78
N LEU A 9 76.42 -62.94 -43.61
CA LEU A 9 75.16 -63.44 -43.05
C LEU A 9 75.03 -63.20 -41.53
N SER A 10 76.14 -63.20 -40.79
CA SER A 10 76.15 -63.10 -39.33
C SER A 10 76.26 -61.66 -38.81
N LEU A 11 76.79 -60.71 -39.60
CA LEU A 11 76.98 -59.32 -39.18
C LEU A 11 76.24 -58.33 -40.09
N PHE A 12 76.48 -58.36 -41.41
CA PHE A 12 75.93 -57.34 -42.32
C PHE A 12 74.41 -57.47 -42.57
N LYS A 13 73.88 -58.70 -42.69
CA LYS A 13 72.44 -58.92 -42.89
C LYS A 13 71.59 -58.51 -41.67
N PRO A 14 71.96 -58.83 -40.42
CA PRO A 14 71.30 -58.29 -39.23
C PRO A 14 71.43 -56.77 -39.08
N LEU A 15 72.57 -56.18 -39.46
CA LEU A 15 72.77 -54.72 -39.46
C LEU A 15 71.86 -53.99 -40.46
N GLY A 16 71.61 -54.58 -41.63
CA GLY A 16 70.61 -54.07 -42.57
C GLY A 16 69.20 -54.08 -41.95
N LYS A 17 68.82 -55.19 -41.31
CA LYS A 17 67.51 -55.31 -40.65
C LYS A 17 67.29 -54.34 -39.50
N ILE A 18 68.30 -54.07 -38.67
CA ILE A 18 68.15 -53.07 -37.59
C ILE A 18 68.03 -51.65 -38.15
N SER A 19 68.74 -51.35 -39.25
CA SER A 19 68.59 -50.08 -39.98
C SER A 19 67.16 -49.92 -40.52
N ASP A 20 66.58 -50.99 -41.07
CA ASP A 20 65.19 -51.00 -41.53
C ASP A 20 64.21 -50.83 -40.36
N ILE A 21 64.44 -51.49 -39.22
CA ILE A 21 63.61 -51.31 -38.00
C ILE A 21 63.68 -49.87 -37.50
N ILE A 22 64.86 -49.26 -37.45
CA ILE A 22 65.01 -47.86 -37.01
C ILE A 22 64.34 -46.92 -38.02
N ARG A 23 64.43 -47.20 -39.32
CA ARG A 23 63.73 -46.45 -40.37
C ARG A 23 62.22 -46.53 -40.16
N ASN A 24 61.67 -47.73 -39.90
CA ASN A 24 60.26 -47.94 -39.63
C ASN A 24 59.80 -47.22 -38.35
N ILE A 25 60.60 -47.29 -37.27
CA ILE A 25 60.34 -46.51 -36.04
C ILE A 25 60.32 -45.01 -36.35
N SER A 26 61.25 -44.52 -37.17
CA SER A 26 61.33 -43.09 -37.54
C SER A 26 60.20 -42.62 -38.47
N SER A 27 59.61 -43.54 -39.26
CA SER A 27 58.44 -43.26 -40.10
C SER A 27 57.11 -43.44 -39.36
N GLY A 28 57.14 -43.83 -38.08
CA GLY A 28 55.96 -43.97 -37.24
C GLY A 28 55.41 -45.39 -37.12
N GLU A 29 56.01 -46.39 -37.75
CA GLU A 29 55.55 -47.79 -37.67
C GLU A 29 56.00 -48.45 -36.35
N LEU A 30 55.18 -48.29 -35.29
CA LEU A 30 55.53 -48.75 -33.93
C LEU A 30 54.89 -50.10 -33.54
N GLN A 31 54.12 -50.73 -34.44
CA GLN A 31 53.50 -52.04 -34.20
C GLN A 31 54.40 -53.24 -34.53
N GLN A 32 55.48 -53.04 -35.29
CA GLN A 32 56.30 -54.16 -35.76
C GLN A 32 56.99 -54.89 -34.59
N GLN A 33 56.83 -56.21 -34.52
CA GLN A 33 57.48 -57.03 -33.50
C GLN A 33 58.99 -57.15 -33.77
N ILE A 34 59.81 -56.66 -32.84
CA ILE A 34 61.27 -56.79 -32.88
C ILE A 34 61.70 -58.08 -32.20
N GLU A 35 62.10 -59.07 -33.01
CA GLU A 35 62.65 -60.35 -32.53
C GLU A 35 64.16 -60.24 -32.25
N ILE A 36 64.58 -60.71 -31.09
CA ILE A 36 65.98 -60.78 -30.69
C ILE A 36 66.45 -62.21 -30.93
N ARG A 37 67.36 -62.42 -31.89
CA ARG A 37 67.82 -63.76 -32.33
C ARG A 37 69.28 -64.07 -31.97
N SER A 38 69.93 -63.21 -31.19
CA SER A 38 71.36 -63.32 -30.85
C SER A 38 71.63 -62.67 -29.49
N GLU A 39 72.62 -63.17 -28.74
CA GLU A 39 73.06 -62.63 -27.44
C GLU A 39 74.33 -61.75 -27.53
N ASN A 40 74.83 -61.50 -28.75
CA ASN A 40 75.99 -60.64 -29.00
C ASN A 40 75.62 -59.15 -29.12
N GLU A 41 76.57 -58.31 -29.49
CA GLU A 41 76.42 -56.86 -29.64
C GLU A 41 75.29 -56.49 -30.62
N ILE A 42 75.08 -57.29 -31.67
CA ILE A 42 73.94 -57.13 -32.59
C ILE A 42 72.63 -57.40 -31.88
N GLY A 43 72.56 -58.46 -31.06
CA GLY A 43 71.42 -58.73 -30.18
C GLY A 43 71.08 -57.55 -29.26
N ASN A 44 72.09 -56.90 -28.70
CA ASN A 44 71.94 -55.72 -27.85
C ASN A 44 71.39 -54.50 -28.63
N LEU A 45 71.77 -54.32 -29.91
CA LEU A 45 71.17 -53.28 -30.76
C LEU A 45 69.67 -53.53 -31.02
N PHE A 46 69.28 -54.78 -31.29
CA PHE A 46 67.86 -55.15 -31.42
C PHE A 46 67.09 -54.93 -30.11
N LEU A 47 67.69 -55.26 -28.96
CA LEU A 47 67.11 -54.97 -27.65
C LEU A 47 66.92 -53.47 -27.41
N THR A 48 67.94 -52.65 -27.75
CA THR A 48 67.88 -51.19 -27.60
C THR A 48 66.80 -50.58 -28.50
N ALA A 49 66.72 -50.99 -29.77
CA ALA A 49 65.65 -50.55 -30.67
C ALA A 49 64.26 -50.95 -30.17
N LYS A 50 64.11 -52.16 -29.60
CA LYS A 50 62.88 -52.62 -28.95
C LYS A 50 62.48 -51.75 -27.77
N ILE A 51 63.43 -51.36 -26.92
CA ILE A 51 63.18 -50.46 -25.79
C ILE A 51 62.77 -49.06 -26.29
N ILE A 52 63.42 -48.53 -27.33
CA ILE A 52 63.07 -47.23 -27.93
C ILE A 52 61.66 -47.27 -28.51
N GLN A 53 61.33 -48.30 -29.30
CA GLN A 53 59.99 -48.50 -29.86
C GLN A 53 58.93 -48.56 -28.75
N ALA A 54 59.18 -49.35 -27.69
CA ALA A 54 58.27 -49.47 -26.56
C ALA A 54 58.06 -48.14 -25.83
N ARG A 55 59.15 -47.38 -25.57
CA ARG A 55 59.07 -46.06 -24.92
C ARG A 55 58.33 -45.03 -25.78
N LEU A 56 58.60 -44.99 -27.08
CA LEU A 56 57.88 -44.11 -28.02
C LEU A 56 56.39 -44.45 -28.04
N LYS A 57 56.05 -45.75 -28.11
CA LYS A 57 54.65 -46.21 -28.06
C LYS A 57 53.95 -45.77 -26.77
N THR A 58 54.61 -45.90 -25.61
CA THR A 58 54.04 -45.45 -24.33
C THR A 58 53.85 -43.94 -24.29
N VAL A 59 54.87 -43.14 -24.67
CA VAL A 59 54.79 -41.68 -24.63
C VAL A 59 53.72 -41.16 -25.58
N ILE A 60 53.69 -41.67 -26.82
CA ILE A 60 52.68 -41.27 -27.80
C ILE A 60 51.29 -41.68 -27.32
N GLY A 61 51.12 -42.89 -26.78
CA GLY A 61 49.85 -43.33 -26.20
C GLY A 61 49.36 -42.43 -25.06
N GLN A 62 50.24 -42.05 -24.13
CA GLN A 62 49.93 -41.13 -23.03
C GLN A 62 49.56 -39.72 -23.54
N ILE A 63 50.24 -39.23 -24.57
CA ILE A 63 49.91 -37.93 -25.15
C ILE A 63 48.57 -38.00 -25.89
N SER A 64 48.30 -39.06 -26.66
CA SER A 64 47.01 -39.26 -27.32
C SER A 64 45.85 -39.31 -26.32
N GLU A 65 46.01 -40.05 -25.22
CA GLU A 65 45.03 -40.10 -24.12
C GLU A 65 44.84 -38.71 -23.48
N SER A 66 45.93 -37.99 -23.19
CA SER A 66 45.87 -36.64 -22.64
C SER A 66 45.18 -35.66 -23.58
N SER A 67 45.46 -35.72 -24.89
CA SER A 67 44.80 -34.90 -25.90
C SER A 67 43.32 -35.21 -26.00
N ILE A 68 42.91 -36.48 -25.92
CA ILE A 68 41.49 -36.86 -25.89
C ILE A 68 40.80 -36.26 -24.66
N ASN A 69 41.41 -36.38 -23.47
CA ASN A 69 40.87 -35.79 -22.25
C ASN A 69 40.77 -34.25 -22.34
N VAL A 70 41.76 -33.58 -22.93
CA VAL A 70 41.67 -32.12 -23.16
C VAL A 70 40.53 -31.80 -24.11
N SER A 71 40.35 -32.53 -25.21
CA SER A 71 39.25 -32.31 -26.17
C SER A 71 37.88 -32.45 -25.51
N VAL A 72 37.66 -33.49 -24.70
CA VAL A 72 36.39 -33.74 -24.02
C VAL A 72 36.09 -32.69 -22.93
N ASN A 73 37.09 -32.31 -22.13
CA ASN A 73 36.92 -31.25 -21.13
C ASN A 73 36.69 -29.88 -21.79
N ALA A 74 37.35 -29.63 -22.92
CA ALA A 74 37.19 -28.40 -23.68
C ALA A 74 35.79 -28.25 -24.30
N ASP A 75 35.21 -29.35 -24.79
CA ASP A 75 33.82 -29.42 -25.25
C ASP A 75 32.84 -29.09 -24.12
N SER A 76 33.05 -29.71 -22.95
CA SER A 76 32.23 -29.46 -21.76
C SER A 76 32.35 -28.01 -21.25
N LEU A 77 33.55 -27.43 -21.33
CA LEU A 77 33.77 -26.02 -20.98
C LEU A 77 33.02 -25.09 -21.96
N SER A 78 33.00 -25.43 -23.25
CA SER A 78 32.24 -24.66 -24.25
C SER A 78 30.74 -24.73 -23.99
N GLN A 79 30.23 -25.92 -23.70
CA GLN A 79 28.83 -26.11 -23.32
C GLN A 79 28.47 -25.30 -22.05
N ALA A 80 29.28 -25.40 -20.98
CA ALA A 80 29.04 -24.68 -19.74
C ALA A 80 29.06 -23.15 -19.93
N GLY A 81 29.96 -22.64 -20.79
CA GLY A 81 29.97 -21.23 -21.19
C GLY A 81 28.67 -20.82 -21.91
N ASN A 82 28.20 -21.63 -22.86
CA ASN A 82 26.95 -21.34 -23.58
C ASN A 82 25.71 -21.42 -22.67
N GLU A 83 25.66 -22.37 -21.75
CA GLU A 83 24.58 -22.48 -20.75
C GLU A 83 24.56 -21.27 -19.81
N SER A 84 25.74 -20.86 -19.32
CA SER A 84 25.88 -19.65 -18.50
C SER A 84 25.43 -18.40 -19.25
N PHE A 85 25.75 -18.31 -20.55
CA PHE A 85 25.30 -17.21 -21.40
C PHE A 85 23.77 -17.13 -21.49
N MET A 86 23.11 -18.27 -21.74
CA MET A 86 21.66 -18.34 -21.84
C MET A 86 20.97 -17.98 -20.51
N GLN A 87 21.46 -18.52 -19.39
CA GLN A 87 20.92 -18.22 -18.06
C GLN A 87 21.05 -16.74 -17.73
N MET A 88 22.23 -16.16 -17.97
CA MET A 88 22.50 -14.77 -17.63
C MET A 88 21.76 -13.78 -18.54
N SER A 89 21.52 -14.15 -19.80
CA SER A 89 20.64 -13.40 -20.70
C SER A 89 19.19 -13.37 -20.17
N SER A 90 18.68 -14.49 -19.65
CA SER A 90 17.36 -14.53 -19.00
C SER A 90 17.33 -13.65 -17.75
N GLN A 91 18.36 -13.73 -16.90
CA GLN A 91 18.46 -12.92 -15.69
C GLN A 91 18.48 -11.42 -15.97
N LEU A 92 19.12 -10.97 -17.06
CA LEU A 92 19.06 -9.57 -17.49
C LEU A 92 17.63 -9.12 -17.82
N ASN A 93 16.84 -9.96 -18.52
CA ASN A 93 15.45 -9.65 -18.86
C ASN A 93 14.57 -9.55 -17.60
N GLU A 94 14.77 -10.45 -16.63
CA GLU A 94 14.07 -10.40 -15.34
C GLU A 94 14.46 -9.14 -14.56
N THR A 95 15.76 -8.81 -14.53
CA THR A 95 16.28 -7.60 -13.88
C THR A 95 15.68 -6.33 -14.47
N GLN A 96 15.53 -6.27 -15.81
CA GLN A 96 14.87 -5.16 -16.49
C GLN A 96 13.39 -5.04 -16.10
N SER A 97 12.70 -6.17 -15.96
CA SER A 97 11.29 -6.20 -15.54
C SER A 97 11.13 -5.69 -14.10
N VAL A 98 12.03 -6.11 -13.19
CA VAL A 98 12.06 -5.59 -11.81
C VAL A 98 12.36 -4.09 -11.79
N ALA A 99 13.32 -3.61 -12.60
CA ALA A 99 13.61 -2.18 -12.72
C ALA A 99 12.36 -1.37 -13.13
N SER A 100 11.59 -1.86 -14.09
CA SER A 100 10.32 -1.23 -14.47
C SER A 100 9.29 -1.23 -13.33
N ALA A 101 9.16 -2.33 -12.58
CA ALA A 101 8.28 -2.39 -11.42
C ALA A 101 8.68 -1.40 -10.32
N ILE A 102 9.98 -1.24 -10.07
CA ILE A 102 10.51 -0.25 -9.10
C ILE A 102 10.23 1.19 -9.57
N SER A 103 10.33 1.46 -10.87
CA SER A 103 9.95 2.77 -11.42
C SER A 103 8.47 3.06 -11.18
N GLN A 104 7.57 2.08 -11.42
CA GLN A 104 6.15 2.24 -11.15
C GLN A 104 5.86 2.41 -9.65
N MET A 105 6.57 1.67 -8.79
CA MET A 105 6.47 1.79 -7.33
C MET A 105 6.88 3.19 -6.86
N THR A 106 7.94 3.75 -7.45
CA THR A 106 8.40 5.12 -7.14
C THR A 106 7.32 6.16 -7.48
N SER A 107 6.70 6.05 -8.66
CA SER A 107 5.59 6.94 -9.03
C SER A 107 4.38 6.79 -8.10
N ALA A 108 4.04 5.56 -7.68
CA ALA A 108 2.94 5.34 -6.73
C ALA A 108 3.25 5.93 -5.35
N ILE A 109 4.50 5.85 -4.89
CA ILE A 109 4.96 6.48 -3.64
C ILE A 109 4.81 8.01 -3.71
N GLU A 110 5.18 8.63 -4.83
CA GLU A 110 4.99 10.08 -5.05
C GLU A 110 3.51 10.49 -5.03
N GLU A 111 2.64 9.68 -5.66
CA GLU A 111 1.20 9.90 -5.64
C GLU A 111 0.63 9.80 -4.22
N VAL A 112 1.04 8.79 -3.44
CA VAL A 112 0.63 8.64 -2.04
C VAL A 112 1.12 9.81 -1.20
N ALA A 113 2.35 10.31 -1.43
CA ALA A 113 2.87 11.50 -0.75
C ALA A 113 2.01 12.73 -1.04
N GLY A 114 1.69 12.97 -2.33
CA GLY A 114 0.84 14.07 -2.76
C GLY A 114 -0.57 14.01 -2.17
N ASN A 115 -1.19 12.83 -2.22
CA ASN A 115 -2.51 12.60 -1.64
C ASN A 115 -2.51 12.81 -0.12
N THR A 116 -1.47 12.36 0.58
CA THR A 116 -1.32 12.57 2.03
C THR A 116 -1.21 14.06 2.38
N ALA A 117 -0.49 14.84 1.57
CA ALA A 117 -0.39 16.30 1.73
C ALA A 117 -1.74 17.00 1.46
N SER A 118 -2.49 16.56 0.44
CA SER A 118 -3.85 17.07 0.18
C SER A 118 -4.77 16.80 1.37
N VAL A 119 -4.79 15.56 1.87
CA VAL A 119 -5.58 15.18 3.05
C VAL A 119 -5.22 16.03 4.26
N SER A 120 -3.94 16.31 4.49
CA SER A 120 -3.50 17.19 5.58
C SER A 120 -4.12 18.60 5.46
N THR A 121 -4.07 19.19 4.26
CA THR A 121 -4.67 20.51 3.98
C THR A 121 -6.19 20.47 4.19
N GLU A 122 -6.88 19.48 3.63
CA GLU A 122 -8.32 19.32 3.75
C GLU A 122 -8.77 19.13 5.22
N THR A 123 -7.97 18.41 6.02
CA THR A 123 -8.24 18.28 7.46
C THR A 123 -8.04 19.58 8.23
N GLU A 124 -7.08 20.42 7.83
CA GLU A 124 -6.85 21.72 8.46
C GLU A 124 -8.01 22.68 8.15
N ASP A 125 -8.49 22.71 6.90
CA ASP A 125 -9.68 23.47 6.50
C ASP A 125 -10.93 23.00 7.25
N ALA A 126 -11.14 21.69 7.36
CA ALA A 126 -12.25 21.12 8.11
C ALA A 126 -12.20 21.47 9.61
N MET A 127 -11.00 21.53 10.18
CA MET A 127 -10.78 21.93 11.57
C MET A 127 -11.13 23.42 11.79
N GLN A 128 -10.75 24.30 10.86
CA GLN A 128 -11.11 25.71 10.91
C GLN A 128 -12.63 25.92 10.81
N GLU A 129 -13.31 25.24 9.90
CA GLU A 129 -14.77 25.33 9.78
C GLU A 129 -15.49 24.74 11.00
N ALA A 130 -14.96 23.68 11.62
CA ALA A 130 -15.49 23.15 12.88
C ALA A 130 -15.38 24.19 14.02
N GLU A 131 -14.24 24.87 14.16
CA GLU A 131 -14.02 25.88 15.20
C GLU A 131 -14.93 27.11 15.01
N LYS A 132 -15.10 27.54 13.77
CA LYS A 132 -16.04 28.60 13.40
C LYS A 132 -17.48 28.21 13.71
N ASN A 133 -17.88 26.98 13.44
CA ASN A 133 -19.21 26.47 13.79
C ASN A 133 -19.42 26.41 15.31
N ILE A 134 -18.43 25.97 16.08
CA ILE A 134 -18.50 25.99 17.55
C ILE A 134 -18.73 27.43 18.05
N THR A 135 -18.01 28.41 17.49
CA THR A 135 -18.19 29.82 17.84
C THR A 135 -19.60 30.31 17.52
N LEU A 136 -20.13 29.98 16.34
CA LEU A 136 -21.47 30.36 15.91
C LEU A 136 -22.56 29.74 16.80
N VAL A 137 -22.40 28.46 17.16
CA VAL A 137 -23.34 27.72 18.02
C VAL A 137 -23.32 28.27 19.44
N ASN A 138 -22.15 28.67 19.97
CA ASN A 138 -22.06 29.37 21.25
C ASN A 138 -22.79 30.73 21.22
N GLN A 139 -22.64 31.50 20.14
CA GLN A 139 -23.35 32.77 19.97
C GLN A 139 -24.88 32.56 19.88
N LEU A 140 -25.30 31.49 19.21
CA LEU A 140 -26.71 31.09 19.15
C LEU A 140 -27.24 30.75 20.55
N ASN A 141 -26.47 30.02 21.37
CA ASN A 141 -26.85 29.68 22.74
C ASN A 141 -27.07 30.92 23.62
N ILE A 142 -26.19 31.92 23.50
CA ILE A 142 -26.35 33.22 24.18
C ILE A 142 -27.65 33.91 23.74
N THR A 143 -27.94 33.87 22.43
CA THR A 143 -29.14 34.49 21.86
C THR A 143 -30.42 33.80 22.34
N ILE A 144 -30.42 32.47 22.40
CA ILE A 144 -31.56 31.67 22.93
C ILE A 144 -31.74 31.94 24.42
N THR A 145 -30.67 31.99 25.20
CA THR A 145 -30.75 32.31 26.64
C THR A 145 -31.41 33.67 26.86
N ARG A 146 -31.01 34.69 26.10
CA ARG A 146 -31.65 36.01 26.14
C ARG A 146 -33.13 35.96 25.74
N LEU A 147 -33.49 35.12 24.76
CA LEU A 147 -34.89 34.92 24.36
C LEU A 147 -35.71 34.29 25.49
N VAL A 148 -35.15 33.34 26.24
CA VAL A 148 -35.81 32.77 27.43
C VAL A 148 -36.12 33.86 28.44
N ASP A 149 -35.14 34.72 28.76
CA ASP A 149 -35.30 35.83 29.71
C ASP A 149 -36.37 36.84 29.24
N GLU A 150 -36.41 37.13 27.94
CA GLU A 150 -37.34 38.10 27.36
C GLU A 150 -38.78 37.58 27.30
N VAL A 151 -38.95 36.27 27.05
CA VAL A 151 -40.26 35.58 27.15
C VAL A 151 -40.74 35.52 28.59
N GLU A 152 -39.85 35.23 29.54
CA GLU A 152 -40.18 35.22 30.98
C GLU A 152 -40.63 36.61 31.46
N ASN A 153 -39.89 37.66 31.10
CA ASN A 153 -40.28 39.03 31.44
C ASN A 153 -41.64 39.40 30.84
N SER A 154 -41.88 39.04 29.57
CA SER A 154 -43.15 39.30 28.91
C SER A 154 -44.31 38.53 29.58
N SER A 155 -44.05 37.31 30.04
CA SER A 155 -45.01 36.50 30.82
C SER A 155 -45.39 37.19 32.14
N ASN A 156 -44.40 37.76 32.85
CA ASN A 156 -44.64 38.52 34.07
C ASN A 156 -45.48 39.79 33.84
N VAL A 157 -45.23 40.51 32.74
CA VAL A 157 -46.04 41.69 32.35
C VAL A 157 -47.49 41.29 32.09
N ILE A 158 -47.71 40.21 31.34
CA ILE A 158 -49.07 39.72 31.04
C ILE A 158 -49.77 39.17 32.28
N ALA A 159 -49.05 38.49 33.18
CA ALA A 159 -49.60 38.04 34.46
C ALA A 159 -50.04 39.23 35.33
N THR A 160 -49.28 40.32 35.32
CA THR A 160 -49.64 41.57 36.00
C THR A 160 -50.88 42.21 35.37
N LEU A 161 -50.99 42.19 34.04
CA LEU A 161 -52.20 42.66 33.33
C LEU A 161 -53.43 41.83 33.72
N ASN A 162 -53.30 40.51 33.82
CA ASN A 162 -54.38 39.62 34.27
C ASN A 162 -54.89 39.98 35.67
N ALA A 163 -53.96 40.24 36.61
CA ALA A 163 -54.30 40.66 37.96
C ALA A 163 -55.06 42.00 37.95
N LYS A 164 -54.55 43.00 37.22
CA LYS A 164 -55.21 44.31 37.08
C LYS A 164 -56.59 44.22 36.42
N SER A 165 -56.78 43.35 35.42
CA SER A 165 -58.10 43.11 34.82
C SER A 165 -59.07 42.45 35.80
N THR A 166 -58.58 41.65 36.73
CA THR A 166 -59.38 41.06 37.82
C THR A 166 -59.81 42.15 38.81
N ASP A 167 -58.90 43.06 39.19
CA ASP A 167 -59.22 44.20 40.05
C ASP A 167 -60.28 45.12 39.41
N ILE A 168 -60.17 45.40 38.11
CA ILE A 168 -61.16 46.18 37.37
C ILE A 168 -62.53 45.47 37.39
N SER A 169 -62.57 44.15 37.25
CA SER A 169 -63.84 43.40 37.32
C SER A 169 -64.55 43.62 38.65
N SER A 170 -63.81 43.60 39.77
CA SER A 170 -64.36 43.84 41.11
C SER A 170 -64.89 45.27 41.29
N ILE A 171 -64.20 46.26 40.71
CA ILE A 171 -64.64 47.65 40.72
C ILE A 171 -65.94 47.81 39.92
N ILE A 172 -66.03 47.20 38.74
CA ILE A 172 -67.24 47.27 37.89
C ILE A 172 -68.42 46.58 38.58
N GLU A 173 -68.20 45.47 39.27
CA GLU A 173 -69.23 44.78 40.06
C GLU A 173 -69.75 45.69 41.19
N SER A 174 -68.86 46.43 41.86
CA SER A 174 -69.23 47.42 42.87
C SER A 174 -70.03 48.59 42.28
N ILE A 175 -69.66 49.09 41.09
CA ILE A 175 -70.40 50.16 40.40
C ILE A 175 -71.78 49.67 39.97
N ASN A 176 -71.88 48.45 39.47
CA ASN A 176 -73.17 47.86 39.09
C ASN A 176 -74.08 47.72 40.32
N SER A 177 -73.54 47.28 41.46
CA SER A 177 -74.28 47.24 42.74
C SER A 177 -74.75 48.63 43.19
N ILE A 178 -73.91 49.67 43.07
CA ILE A 178 -74.28 51.06 43.38
C ILE A 178 -75.37 51.56 42.43
N ALA A 179 -75.27 51.26 41.13
CA ALA A 179 -76.27 51.65 40.14
C ALA A 179 -77.61 50.96 40.41
N GLU A 180 -77.60 49.69 40.81
CA GLU A 180 -78.80 48.95 41.22
C GLU A 180 -79.46 49.54 42.47
N GLN A 181 -78.65 49.84 43.50
CA GLN A 181 -79.13 50.54 44.69
C GLN A 181 -79.70 51.92 44.36
N THR A 182 -79.05 52.67 43.46
CA THR A 182 -79.49 53.99 43.01
C THR A 182 -80.82 53.89 42.25
N ASN A 183 -80.98 52.88 41.40
CA ASN A 183 -82.22 52.59 40.69
C ASN A 183 -83.38 52.29 41.67
N LEU A 184 -83.13 51.46 42.69
CA LEU A 184 -84.10 51.16 43.75
C LEU A 184 -84.46 52.39 44.60
N LEU A 185 -83.46 53.21 44.97
CA LEU A 185 -83.68 54.47 45.69
C LEU A 185 -84.51 55.46 44.87
N ALA A 186 -84.20 55.61 43.58
CA ALA A 186 -84.93 56.46 42.65
C ALA A 186 -86.38 55.99 42.45
N LEU A 187 -86.60 54.68 42.36
CA LEU A 187 -87.94 54.10 42.29
C LEU A 187 -88.75 54.41 43.55
N ASN A 188 -88.16 54.23 44.74
CA ASN A 188 -88.83 54.57 46.00
C ASN A 188 -89.15 56.07 46.09
N ALA A 189 -88.24 56.94 45.63
CA ALA A 189 -88.46 58.38 45.58
C ALA A 189 -89.57 58.77 44.58
N ALA A 190 -89.64 58.13 43.41
CA ALA A 190 -90.70 58.34 42.43
C ALA A 190 -92.08 57.93 42.98
N ILE A 191 -92.15 56.80 43.71
CA ILE A 191 -93.36 56.34 44.40
C ILE A 191 -93.82 57.38 45.43
N GLU A 192 -92.90 57.88 46.28
CA GLU A 192 -93.25 58.84 47.32
C GLU A 192 -93.60 60.23 46.75
N ALA A 193 -92.95 60.63 45.65
CA ALA A 193 -93.29 61.84 44.91
C ALA A 193 -94.70 61.76 44.28
N ALA A 194 -95.09 60.61 43.73
CA ALA A 194 -96.45 60.36 43.26
C ALA A 194 -97.47 60.41 44.40
N ARG A 195 -97.08 59.94 45.60
CA ARG A 195 -97.90 59.96 46.81
C ARG A 195 -98.18 61.37 47.34
N ALA A 196 -97.24 62.30 47.16
CA ALA A 196 -97.37 63.71 47.53
C ALA A 196 -98.23 64.56 46.55
N GLY A 197 -98.72 63.97 45.44
CA GLY A 197 -99.61 64.63 44.49
C GLY A 197 -98.96 65.83 43.77
N GLU A 198 -99.68 66.94 43.63
CA GLU A 198 -99.21 68.16 42.92
C GLU A 198 -97.94 68.77 43.57
N GLN A 199 -97.73 68.60 44.88
CA GLN A 199 -96.54 69.11 45.58
C GLN A 199 -95.27 68.30 45.29
N GLY A 200 -95.41 67.03 44.89
CA GLY A 200 -94.29 66.12 44.59
C GLY A 200 -93.84 66.14 43.14
N ARG A 201 -94.50 66.91 42.28
CA ARG A 201 -94.34 66.83 40.81
C ARG A 201 -92.92 67.16 40.33
N GLY A 202 -92.25 68.12 40.96
CA GLY A 202 -90.83 68.42 40.68
C GLY A 202 -89.87 67.32 41.15
N PHE A 203 -90.17 66.68 42.30
CA PHE A 203 -89.40 65.54 42.81
C PHE A 203 -89.57 64.29 41.95
N ALA A 204 -90.76 64.07 41.38
CA ALA A 204 -91.02 62.92 40.50
C ALA A 204 -90.16 62.98 39.23
N VAL A 205 -89.99 64.16 38.62
CA VAL A 205 -89.14 64.35 37.44
C VAL A 205 -87.67 64.06 37.76
N VAL A 206 -87.18 64.56 38.91
CA VAL A 206 -85.81 64.27 39.35
C VAL A 206 -85.62 62.78 39.63
N ALA A 207 -86.58 62.12 40.27
CA ALA A 207 -86.51 60.70 40.55
C ALA A 207 -86.47 59.83 39.26
N ASP A 208 -87.28 60.14 38.25
CA ASP A 208 -87.23 59.45 36.95
C ASP A 208 -85.92 59.70 36.18
N GLU A 209 -85.34 60.92 36.27
CA GLU A 209 -84.04 61.21 35.67
C GLU A 209 -82.92 60.43 36.35
N VAL A 210 -82.92 60.37 37.69
CA VAL A 210 -81.96 59.55 38.46
C VAL A 210 -82.13 58.06 38.13
N ARG A 211 -83.37 57.58 37.99
CA ARG A 211 -83.66 56.20 37.59
C ARG A 211 -83.10 55.89 36.20
N THR A 212 -83.29 56.80 35.25
CA THR A 212 -82.77 56.67 33.89
C THR A 212 -81.24 56.67 33.87
N LEU A 213 -80.59 57.52 34.66
CA LEU A 213 -79.14 57.51 34.84
C LEU A 213 -78.64 56.19 35.43
N ALA A 214 -79.35 55.65 36.43
CA ALA A 214 -78.99 54.40 37.08
C ALA A 214 -79.04 53.22 36.09
N VAL A 215 -80.11 53.11 35.29
CA VAL A 215 -80.24 52.10 34.23
C VAL A 215 -79.13 52.25 33.18
N ARG A 216 -78.87 53.47 32.69
CA ARG A 216 -77.75 53.72 31.75
C ARG A 216 -76.39 53.34 32.35
N THR A 217 -76.20 53.50 33.65
CA THR A 217 -74.98 53.08 34.36
C THR A 217 -74.87 51.55 34.43
N GLN A 218 -75.98 50.85 34.66
CA GLN A 218 -76.03 49.38 34.61
C GLN A 218 -75.71 48.83 33.22
N ASP A 219 -76.28 49.44 32.17
CA ASP A 219 -76.00 49.03 30.78
C ASP A 219 -74.52 49.24 30.44
N ALA A 220 -73.95 50.39 30.80
CA ALA A 220 -72.52 50.68 30.57
C ALA A 220 -71.59 49.76 31.37
N THR A 221 -71.92 49.45 32.64
CA THR A 221 -71.13 48.51 33.43
C THR A 221 -71.17 47.11 32.85
N ARG A 222 -72.32 46.65 32.35
CA ARG A 222 -72.43 45.37 31.64
C ARG A 222 -71.57 45.31 30.38
N GLU A 223 -71.59 46.35 29.56
CA GLU A 223 -70.74 46.45 28.37
C GLU A 223 -69.24 46.36 28.74
N ILE A 224 -68.83 47.05 29.81
CA ILE A 224 -67.45 46.99 30.33
C ILE A 224 -67.13 45.59 30.86
N THR A 225 -68.06 44.92 31.55
CA THR A 225 -67.86 43.54 32.02
C THR A 225 -67.57 42.60 30.86
N ASP A 226 -68.31 42.69 29.75
CA ASP A 226 -68.10 41.86 28.56
C ASP A 226 -66.71 42.13 27.93
N VAL A 227 -66.29 43.40 27.84
CA VAL A 227 -64.95 43.78 27.36
C VAL A 227 -63.85 43.23 28.27
N ILE A 228 -64.01 43.31 29.59
CA ILE A 228 -63.03 42.80 30.54
C ILE A 228 -62.96 41.26 30.53
N ALA A 229 -64.08 40.57 30.36
CA ALA A 229 -64.11 39.12 30.21
C ALA A 229 -63.39 38.66 28.93
N SER A 230 -63.58 39.37 27.82
CA SER A 230 -62.84 39.14 26.58
C SER A 230 -61.33 39.39 26.77
N LEU A 231 -60.96 40.51 27.41
CA LEU A 231 -59.57 40.83 27.72
C LEU A 231 -58.88 39.75 28.57
N GLN A 232 -59.55 39.25 29.62
CA GLN A 232 -59.02 38.16 30.45
C GLN A 232 -58.81 36.86 29.67
N THR A 233 -59.68 36.57 28.71
CA THR A 233 -59.55 35.40 27.84
C THR A 233 -58.32 35.52 26.94
N GLU A 234 -58.12 36.67 26.30
CA GLU A 234 -56.95 36.94 25.47
C GLU A 234 -55.65 36.92 26.28
N VAL A 235 -55.67 37.47 27.50
CA VAL A 235 -54.54 37.43 28.43
C VAL A 235 -54.16 36.00 28.81
N LYS A 236 -55.13 35.14 29.11
CA LYS A 236 -54.87 33.71 29.38
C LYS A 236 -54.28 32.99 28.17
N ASN A 237 -54.79 33.29 26.97
CA ASN A 237 -54.23 32.76 25.72
C ASN A 237 -52.77 33.20 25.53
N ALA A 238 -52.46 34.47 25.79
CA ALA A 238 -51.11 35.00 25.68
C ALA A 238 -50.13 34.33 26.67
N ILE A 239 -50.55 34.10 27.93
CA ILE A 239 -49.77 33.33 28.91
C ILE A 239 -49.49 31.91 28.40
N HIS A 240 -50.49 31.23 27.84
CA HIS A 240 -50.31 29.88 27.30
C HIS A 240 -49.32 29.84 26.13
N VAL A 241 -49.38 30.81 25.21
CA VAL A 241 -48.43 30.93 24.10
C VAL A 241 -47.01 31.21 24.61
N MET A 242 -46.86 32.05 25.64
CA MET A 242 -45.57 32.33 26.26
C MET A 242 -44.96 31.12 26.96
N ASP A 243 -45.74 30.36 27.73
CA ASP A 243 -45.29 29.10 28.36
C ASP A 243 -44.79 28.10 27.30
N LYS A 244 -45.52 27.98 26.18
CA LYS A 244 -45.08 27.16 25.05
C LYS A 244 -43.78 27.68 24.43
N GLY A 245 -43.66 29.00 24.24
CA GLY A 245 -42.45 29.63 23.71
C GLY A 245 -41.23 29.41 24.60
N GLN A 246 -41.40 29.53 25.92
CA GLN A 246 -40.35 29.28 26.90
C GLN A 246 -39.87 27.82 26.83
N LYS A 247 -40.80 26.85 26.81
CA LYS A 247 -40.46 25.42 26.66
C LYS A 247 -39.71 25.12 25.37
N GLN A 248 -40.09 25.76 24.27
CA GLN A 248 -39.40 25.60 22.99
C GLN A 248 -37.98 26.19 23.01
N ALA A 249 -37.80 27.34 23.65
CA ALA A 249 -36.48 27.96 23.80
C ALA A 249 -35.54 27.11 24.68
N VAL A 250 -36.05 26.54 25.78
CA VAL A 250 -35.27 25.59 26.63
C VAL A 250 -34.86 24.35 25.83
N ALA A 251 -35.78 23.74 25.08
CA ALA A 251 -35.46 22.60 24.23
C ALA A 251 -34.41 22.95 23.15
N ALA A 252 -34.46 24.17 22.60
CA ALA A 252 -33.46 24.64 21.65
C ALA A 252 -32.07 24.77 22.30
N THR A 253 -31.98 25.21 23.56
CA THR A 253 -30.72 25.22 24.33
C THR A 253 -30.13 23.80 24.45
N ASP A 254 -30.94 22.82 24.85
CA ASP A 254 -30.48 21.42 24.97
C ASP A 254 -29.94 20.87 23.65
N GLN A 255 -30.64 21.15 22.54
CA GLN A 255 -30.25 20.71 21.21
C GLN A 255 -28.97 21.41 20.70
N THR A 256 -28.77 22.66 21.13
CA THR A 256 -27.53 23.41 20.88
C THR A 256 -26.35 22.76 21.60
N LEU A 257 -26.53 22.31 22.86
CA LEU A 257 -25.49 21.59 23.61
C LEU A 257 -25.13 20.23 22.98
N GLU A 258 -26.09 19.49 22.47
CA GLU A 258 -25.82 18.25 21.72
C GLU A 258 -25.04 18.51 20.42
N THR A 259 -25.35 19.61 19.74
CA THR A 259 -24.62 20.04 18.54
C THR A 259 -23.15 20.35 18.86
N ILE A 260 -22.87 21.04 19.98
CA ILE A 260 -21.50 21.31 20.44
C ILE A 260 -20.73 20.01 20.69
N LYS A 261 -21.34 19.02 21.37
CA LYS A 261 -20.70 17.71 21.61
C LYS A 261 -20.39 16.96 20.30
N SER A 262 -21.29 17.07 19.32
CA SER A 262 -21.09 16.45 18.01
C SER A 262 -19.93 17.12 17.25
N LEU A 263 -19.85 18.45 17.28
CA LEU A 263 -18.73 19.20 16.69
C LEU A 263 -17.39 18.87 17.36
N ASP A 264 -17.36 18.69 18.68
CA ASP A 264 -16.16 18.29 19.40
C ASP A 264 -15.70 16.86 19.03
N SER A 265 -16.66 15.96 18.80
CA SER A 265 -16.38 14.61 18.30
C SER A 265 -15.79 14.64 16.88
N ILE A 266 -16.32 15.50 16.01
CA ILE A 266 -15.79 15.74 14.66
C ILE A 266 -14.35 16.26 14.73
N ARG A 267 -14.09 17.28 15.56
CA ARG A 267 -12.74 17.83 15.79
C ARG A 267 -11.75 16.74 16.23
N THR A 268 -12.17 15.88 17.15
CA THR A 268 -11.35 14.75 17.61
C THR A 268 -11.07 13.75 16.49
N ALA A 269 -12.05 13.48 15.63
CA ALA A 269 -11.86 12.61 14.47
C ALA A 269 -10.89 13.21 13.45
N ILE A 270 -10.99 14.51 13.17
CA ILE A 270 -10.09 15.24 12.28
C ILE A 270 -8.64 15.18 12.79
N ASN A 271 -8.41 15.42 14.08
CA ASN A 271 -7.07 15.29 14.68
C ASN A 271 -6.48 13.89 14.47
N LYS A 272 -7.28 12.82 14.67
CA LYS A 272 -6.83 11.45 14.41
C LYS A 272 -6.49 11.19 12.94
N ILE A 273 -7.17 11.85 12.01
CA ILE A 273 -6.83 11.75 10.57
C ILE A 273 -5.48 12.43 10.34
N ASN A 274 -5.25 13.61 10.90
CA ASN A 274 -3.98 14.33 10.76
C ASN A 274 -2.78 13.54 11.35
N ASP A 275 -2.96 12.93 12.52
CA ASP A 275 -1.96 12.04 13.13
C ASP A 275 -1.62 10.87 12.20
N LYS A 276 -2.64 10.24 11.59
CA LYS A 276 -2.45 9.15 10.62
C LYS A 276 -1.76 9.63 9.35
N SER A 277 -2.10 10.81 8.84
CA SER A 277 -1.42 11.41 7.69
C SER A 277 0.08 11.61 7.96
N THR A 278 0.45 12.01 9.18
CA THR A 278 1.86 12.12 9.60
C THR A 278 2.59 10.78 9.57
N VAL A 279 1.93 9.71 10.05
CA VAL A 279 2.48 8.35 10.00
C VAL A 279 2.63 7.86 8.55
N ILE A 280 1.62 8.12 7.70
CA ILE A 280 1.67 7.76 6.27
C ILE A 280 2.83 8.50 5.60
N ALA A 281 2.98 9.82 5.81
CA ALA A 281 4.08 10.59 5.22
C ALA A 281 5.47 10.03 5.63
N SER A 282 5.61 9.62 6.89
CA SER A 282 6.83 8.97 7.38
C SER A 282 7.07 7.62 6.69
N ALA A 283 6.04 6.79 6.57
CA ALA A 283 6.12 5.50 5.87
C ALA A 283 6.45 5.66 4.38
N THR A 284 5.87 6.64 3.71
CA THR A 284 6.15 6.98 2.30
C THR A 284 7.59 7.43 2.11
N THR A 285 8.14 8.21 3.06
CA THR A 285 9.56 8.60 3.05
C THR A 285 10.47 7.37 3.17
N GLN A 286 10.13 6.43 4.06
CA GLN A 286 10.88 5.18 4.21
C GLN A 286 10.78 4.29 2.96
N GLN A 287 9.59 4.16 2.38
CA GLN A 287 9.39 3.41 1.13
C GLN A 287 10.19 4.01 -0.03
N SER A 288 10.28 5.35 -0.12
CA SER A 288 11.10 6.03 -1.12
C SER A 288 12.58 5.67 -0.97
N ALA A 289 13.11 5.69 0.26
CA ALA A 289 14.47 5.29 0.54
C ALA A 289 14.74 3.81 0.15
N SER A 290 13.85 2.89 0.56
CA SER A 290 13.98 1.47 0.19
C SER A 290 13.88 1.24 -1.31
N SER A 291 13.01 1.97 -2.02
CA SER A 291 12.89 1.89 -3.48
C SER A 291 14.20 2.29 -4.17
N LYS A 292 14.86 3.32 -3.65
CA LYS A 292 16.18 3.76 -4.14
C LYS A 292 17.26 2.70 -3.92
N GLU A 293 17.33 2.12 -2.72
CA GLU A 293 18.28 1.04 -2.42
C GLU A 293 18.06 -0.19 -3.31
N ILE A 294 16.80 -0.57 -3.55
CA ILE A 294 16.47 -1.67 -4.47
C ILE A 294 16.90 -1.32 -5.89
N SER A 295 16.65 -0.09 -6.34
CA SER A 295 17.08 0.36 -7.67
C SER A 295 18.61 0.28 -7.83
N GLU A 296 19.38 0.69 -6.83
CA GLU A 296 20.84 0.58 -6.84
C GLU A 296 21.31 -0.89 -6.86
N THR A 297 20.62 -1.76 -6.11
CA THR A 297 20.89 -3.19 -6.10
C THR A 297 20.62 -3.84 -7.46
N ILE A 298 19.54 -3.45 -8.13
CA ILE A 298 19.17 -3.92 -9.47
C ILE A 298 20.20 -3.50 -10.53
N LEU A 299 20.73 -2.28 -10.44
CA LEU A 299 21.83 -1.83 -11.31
C LEU A 299 23.09 -2.67 -11.08
N ASN A 300 23.41 -3.01 -9.83
CA ASN A 300 24.54 -3.88 -9.51
C ASN A 300 24.34 -5.31 -10.04
N ILE A 301 23.15 -5.88 -9.92
CA ILE A 301 22.82 -7.20 -10.48
C ILE A 301 22.97 -7.19 -11.99
N SER A 302 22.45 -6.17 -12.67
CA SER A 302 22.59 -6.01 -14.12
C SER A 302 24.05 -5.94 -14.56
N ARG A 303 24.89 -5.18 -13.83
CA ARG A 303 26.34 -5.11 -14.09
C ARG A 303 27.01 -6.47 -13.91
N MET A 304 26.77 -7.16 -12.79
CA MET A 304 27.35 -8.50 -12.54
C MET A 304 26.91 -9.51 -13.59
N ALA A 305 25.66 -9.43 -14.04
CA ALA A 305 25.15 -10.27 -15.11
C ALA A 305 25.87 -10.01 -16.43
N SER A 306 26.10 -8.74 -16.79
CA SER A 306 26.89 -8.38 -17.97
C SER A 306 28.34 -8.88 -17.88
N GLU A 307 29.01 -8.73 -16.74
CA GLU A 307 30.37 -9.23 -16.53
C GLU A 307 30.46 -10.77 -16.63
N THR A 308 29.41 -11.45 -16.17
CA THR A 308 29.32 -12.91 -16.27
C THR A 308 29.04 -13.37 -17.70
N LEU A 309 28.24 -12.62 -18.47
CA LEU A 309 28.03 -12.89 -19.90
C LEU A 309 29.34 -12.83 -20.68
N ASP A 310 30.13 -11.78 -20.46
CA ASP A 310 31.45 -11.64 -21.09
C ASP A 310 32.37 -12.81 -20.72
N SER A 311 32.38 -13.19 -19.43
CA SER A 311 33.17 -14.31 -18.92
C SER A 311 32.72 -15.65 -19.51
N ALA A 312 31.41 -15.85 -19.67
CA ALA A 312 30.81 -17.04 -20.25
C ALA A 312 31.17 -17.17 -21.74
N GLN A 313 31.17 -16.05 -22.48
CA GLN A 313 31.62 -16.01 -23.86
C GLN A 313 33.10 -16.37 -23.98
N ILE A 314 33.97 -15.74 -23.18
CA ILE A 314 35.42 -16.05 -23.16
C ILE A 314 35.66 -17.53 -22.82
N THR A 315 34.90 -18.07 -21.87
CA THR A 315 34.98 -19.49 -21.48
C THR A 315 34.61 -20.39 -22.65
N SER A 316 33.55 -20.06 -23.39
CA SER A 316 33.14 -20.82 -24.56
C SER A 316 34.18 -20.80 -25.67
N GLU A 317 34.68 -19.63 -26.03
CA GLU A 317 35.74 -19.45 -27.03
C GLU A 317 37.04 -20.17 -26.63
N THR A 318 37.37 -20.16 -25.34
CA THR A 318 38.55 -20.87 -24.82
C THR A 318 38.37 -22.38 -24.90
N GLY A 319 37.18 -22.88 -24.57
CA GLY A 319 36.81 -24.28 -24.78
C GLY A 319 36.99 -24.69 -26.24
N GLU A 320 36.45 -23.92 -27.18
CA GLU A 320 36.60 -24.21 -28.61
C GLU A 320 38.08 -24.26 -29.05
N ARG A 321 38.88 -23.27 -28.61
CA ARG A 321 40.32 -23.22 -28.92
C ARG A 321 41.10 -24.39 -28.33
N LEU A 322 40.78 -24.82 -27.12
CA LEU A 322 41.41 -25.99 -26.49
C LEU A 322 41.06 -27.27 -27.25
N ASN A 323 39.81 -27.40 -27.69
CA ASN A 323 39.37 -28.54 -28.49
C ASN A 323 40.12 -28.60 -29.83
N GLN A 324 40.23 -27.47 -30.54
CA GLN A 324 41.00 -27.37 -31.78
C GLN A 324 42.49 -27.72 -31.58
N ASN A 325 43.10 -27.31 -30.47
CA ASN A 325 44.50 -27.64 -30.16
C ASN A 325 44.68 -29.13 -29.84
N ALA A 326 43.74 -29.72 -29.08
CA ALA A 326 43.74 -31.14 -28.79
C ALA A 326 43.59 -31.99 -30.06
N ASP A 327 42.68 -31.63 -30.96
CA ASP A 327 42.50 -32.31 -32.24
C ASP A 327 43.75 -32.19 -33.13
N LYS A 328 44.42 -31.02 -33.15
CA LYS A 328 45.71 -30.85 -33.87
C LYS A 328 46.81 -31.74 -33.29
N MET A 329 46.93 -31.84 -31.97
CA MET A 329 47.90 -32.74 -31.34
C MET A 329 47.60 -34.19 -31.73
N LEU A 330 46.34 -34.60 -31.66
CA LEU A 330 45.89 -35.93 -32.01
C LEU A 330 46.22 -36.29 -33.47
N GLN A 331 46.02 -35.35 -34.40
CA GLN A 331 46.42 -35.48 -35.81
C GLN A 331 47.94 -35.61 -36.02
N GLN A 332 48.77 -34.99 -35.19
CA GLN A 332 50.23 -35.17 -35.26
C GLN A 332 50.65 -36.56 -34.80
N PHE A 333 49.92 -37.15 -33.84
CA PHE A 333 50.23 -38.46 -33.29
C PHE A 333 49.61 -39.63 -34.08
N THR A 334 48.57 -39.40 -34.90
CA THR A 334 48.03 -40.42 -35.82
C THR A 334 49.03 -40.86 -36.89
N MET A 335 50.05 -40.03 -37.18
CA MET A 335 51.17 -40.40 -38.04
C MET A 335 52.00 -41.56 -37.46
N PHE A 336 51.91 -41.80 -36.14
CA PHE A 336 52.54 -42.94 -35.48
C PHE A 336 51.53 -44.08 -35.32
N ASP A 337 51.77 -45.19 -35.98
CA ASP A 337 50.97 -46.41 -35.90
C ASP A 337 51.20 -47.11 -34.55
N ILE A 338 50.43 -46.69 -33.55
CA ILE A 338 50.46 -47.23 -32.17
C ILE A 338 49.34 -48.23 -31.89
N GLY A 339 48.39 -48.41 -32.81
CA GLY A 339 47.26 -49.34 -32.68
C GLY A 339 46.13 -48.87 -31.76
N ILE A 340 45.96 -47.56 -31.57
CA ILE A 340 44.85 -46.98 -30.79
C ILE A 340 43.75 -46.51 -31.75
N ASP A 341 42.51 -46.94 -31.51
CA ASP A 341 41.32 -46.36 -32.15
C ASP A 341 40.91 -45.10 -31.38
N ILE A 342 41.24 -43.96 -31.96
CA ILE A 342 41.01 -42.63 -31.39
C ILE A 342 39.52 -42.33 -31.20
N ASN A 343 38.66 -42.80 -32.11
CA ASN A 343 37.23 -42.52 -32.02
C ASN A 343 36.60 -43.28 -30.86
N SER A 344 36.94 -44.57 -30.71
CA SER A 344 36.48 -45.37 -29.57
C SER A 344 36.96 -44.80 -28.23
N ALA A 345 38.18 -44.28 -28.18
CA ALA A 345 38.74 -43.66 -26.97
C ALA A 345 38.05 -42.32 -26.62
N LYS A 346 37.73 -41.49 -27.63
CA LYS A 346 36.99 -40.23 -27.43
C LYS A 346 35.57 -40.47 -26.91
N THR A 347 34.84 -41.44 -27.46
CA THR A 347 33.50 -41.82 -26.98
C THR A 347 33.54 -42.29 -25.52
N LYS A 348 34.49 -43.16 -25.17
CA LYS A 348 34.64 -43.63 -23.79
C LYS A 348 34.92 -42.49 -22.81
N ALA A 349 35.81 -41.56 -23.17
CA ALA A 349 36.13 -40.41 -22.33
C ALA A 349 34.92 -39.47 -22.14
N GLN A 350 34.05 -39.31 -23.15
CA GLN A 350 32.80 -38.57 -23.02
C GLN A 350 31.82 -39.25 -22.06
N ASP A 351 31.66 -40.57 -22.15
CA ASP A 351 30.78 -41.34 -21.26
C ASP A 351 31.25 -41.28 -19.80
N ASP A 352 32.56 -41.39 -19.57
CA ASP A 352 33.17 -41.31 -18.24
C ASP A 352 32.93 -39.92 -17.61
N LEU A 353 33.07 -38.84 -18.39
CA LEU A 353 32.82 -37.48 -17.92
C LEU A 353 31.33 -37.23 -17.61
N GLN A 354 30.41 -37.76 -18.42
CA GLN A 354 28.97 -37.65 -18.16
C GLN A 354 28.55 -38.38 -16.88
N GLN A 355 29.14 -39.55 -16.61
CA GLN A 355 28.89 -40.27 -15.35
C GLN A 355 29.40 -39.48 -14.15
N GLN A 356 30.58 -38.89 -14.27
CA GLN A 356 31.18 -38.07 -13.21
C GLN A 356 30.32 -36.85 -12.88
N ASN A 357 29.84 -36.11 -13.88
CA ASN A 357 28.97 -34.95 -13.68
C ASN A 357 27.61 -35.31 -13.07
N LYS A 358 27.06 -36.49 -13.39
CA LYS A 358 25.83 -36.98 -12.76
C LYS A 358 26.03 -37.30 -11.29
N SER A 359 27.15 -37.92 -10.89
CA SER A 359 27.41 -38.21 -9.48
C SER A 359 27.51 -36.94 -8.62
N THR A 360 28.15 -35.88 -9.11
CA THR A 360 28.29 -34.60 -8.38
C THR A 360 26.96 -33.87 -8.22
N SER A 361 26.08 -33.89 -9.22
CA SER A 361 24.76 -33.24 -9.13
C SER A 361 23.81 -33.90 -8.11
N THR A 362 23.97 -35.21 -7.84
CA THR A 362 23.18 -35.91 -6.81
C THR A 362 23.64 -35.61 -5.38
N GLU A 363 24.93 -35.32 -5.14
CA GLU A 363 25.42 -34.96 -3.80
C GLU A 363 25.00 -33.55 -3.37
N ASP A 364 24.96 -32.59 -4.29
CA ASP A 364 24.54 -31.20 -3.98
C ASP A 364 23.02 -31.06 -3.74
N ALA A 365 22.21 -31.98 -4.27
CA ALA A 365 20.76 -31.98 -4.08
C ALA A 365 20.34 -32.38 -2.65
N ASP A 366 21.16 -33.19 -1.96
CA ASP A 366 20.88 -33.68 -0.59
C ASP A 366 21.33 -32.69 0.50
N VAL A 367 21.96 -31.56 0.14
CA VAL A 367 22.41 -30.52 1.10
C VAL A 367 21.37 -29.39 1.26
N PHE A 368 20.34 -29.34 0.41
CA PHE A 368 19.31 -28.29 0.41
C PHE A 368 17.90 -28.74 0.84
N PHE A 369 17.76 -29.95 1.36
CA PHE A 369 16.56 -30.43 2.07
C PHE A 369 16.91 -30.79 3.51
#